data_AF-A0A944KZB8-F1
#
_entry.id   AF-A0A944KZB8-F1
#
_cell.length_a   1.000
_cell.length_b   1.000
_cell.length_c   1.000
_cell.angle_alpha   90.00
_cell.angle_beta   90.00
_cell.angle_gamma   90.00
#
_symmetry.space_group_name_H-M   'P 1'
#
loop_
_entity.id
_entity.type
_entity.pdbx_description
1 polymer ?
#
loop_
_entity_poly.entity_id
_entity_poly.type
_entity_poly.pdbx_seq_one_letter_code
_entity_poly.pdbx_strand_id
1 'polypeptide(L)'
;MMATDDMTGEELADSLLRDVGNERMRAATRLLGAHRDGFWLRRFLDDQELSDAAGNPLIDSSGTHPSVDWTALGRLMLTLGWSRRSSSSEVAVPEFAASLVGSGAVQLQQVIQAVDEGEFRLLVRALEEAAYGERR
;
A
#
# COMPACT_ATOMS: atom_id res chain seq x y z
N MET A 1 11.93 16.05 -8.27
CA MET A 1 12.27 15.48 -6.95
C MET A 1 11.41 16.20 -5.93
N MET A 2 10.24 15.66 -5.62
CA MET A 2 9.42 16.21 -4.52
C MET A 2 10.14 15.89 -3.22
N ALA A 3 10.15 16.82 -2.26
CA ALA A 3 10.65 16.60 -0.91
C ALA A 3 9.68 15.66 -0.16
N THR A 4 9.70 14.37 -0.52
CA THR A 4 8.90 13.32 0.13
C THR A 4 9.51 12.87 1.45
N ASP A 5 10.80 13.16 1.68
CA ASP A 5 11.51 12.84 2.93
C ASP A 5 11.01 13.64 4.14
N ASP A 6 10.45 14.84 3.91
CA ASP A 6 9.92 15.69 4.98
C ASP A 6 8.44 15.41 5.29
N MET A 7 7.77 14.61 4.47
CA MET A 7 6.35 14.27 4.65
C MET A 7 6.22 13.07 5.57
N THR A 8 5.23 13.09 6.46
CA THR A 8 4.74 11.89 7.14
C THR A 8 4.13 10.92 6.13
N GLY A 9 4.01 9.65 6.50
CA GLY A 9 3.37 8.64 5.68
C GLY A 9 1.91 8.93 5.37
N GLU A 10 1.20 9.58 6.30
CA GLU A 10 -0.18 10.03 6.12
C GLU A 10 -0.26 11.19 5.10
N GLU A 11 0.60 12.20 5.22
CA GLU A 11 0.68 13.29 4.23
C GLU A 11 1.07 12.77 2.84
N LEU A 12 1.98 11.79 2.79
CA LEU A 12 2.36 11.15 1.54
C LEU A 12 1.17 10.41 0.93
N ALA A 13 0.43 9.63 1.72
CA ALA A 13 -0.80 8.98 1.27
C ALA A 13 -1.81 10.00 0.75
N ASP A 14 -2.08 11.08 1.47
CA ASP A 14 -3.02 12.13 1.06
C ASP A 14 -2.61 12.79 -0.27
N SER A 15 -1.32 12.96 -0.51
CA SER A 15 -0.83 13.48 -1.79
C SER A 15 -1.15 12.55 -2.98
N LEU A 16 -1.17 11.23 -2.73
CA LEU A 16 -1.47 10.18 -3.72
C LEU A 16 -2.98 9.95 -3.92
N LEU A 17 -3.84 10.61 -3.12
CA LEU A 17 -5.29 10.41 -3.13
C LEU A 17 -6.07 11.49 -3.87
N ARG A 18 -5.42 12.55 -4.36
CA ARG A 18 -6.09 13.77 -4.86
C ARG A 18 -7.17 13.53 -5.92
N ASP A 19 -7.01 12.52 -6.78
CA ASP A 19 -7.98 12.15 -7.83
C ASP A 19 -8.52 10.72 -7.68
N VAL A 20 -8.28 10.07 -6.54
CA VAL A 20 -8.69 8.67 -6.32
C VAL A 20 -10.14 8.62 -5.85
N GLY A 21 -11.07 8.36 -6.77
CA GLY A 21 -12.51 8.26 -6.46
C GLY A 21 -13.00 6.91 -5.90
N ASN A 22 -12.13 5.91 -5.77
CA ASN A 22 -12.49 4.57 -5.33
C ASN A 22 -12.16 4.37 -3.85
N GLU A 23 -13.17 4.22 -2.99
CA GLU A 23 -13.00 4.06 -1.53
C GLU A 23 -12.07 2.92 -1.13
N ARG A 24 -12.03 1.81 -1.89
CA ARG A 24 -11.11 0.70 -1.61
C ARG A 24 -9.66 1.09 -1.87
N MET A 25 -9.41 1.80 -2.97
CA MET A 25 -8.08 2.34 -3.28
C MET A 25 -7.68 3.40 -2.25
N ARG A 26 -8.63 4.26 -1.83
CA ARG A 26 -8.38 5.26 -0.79
C ARG A 26 -7.97 4.62 0.52
N ALA A 27 -8.75 3.66 1.01
CA ALA A 27 -8.47 2.92 2.23
C ALA A 27 -7.13 2.17 2.16
N ALA A 28 -6.83 1.54 1.01
CA ALA A 28 -5.58 0.82 0.81
C ALA A 28 -4.37 1.76 0.80
N THR A 29 -4.43 2.91 0.13
CA THR A 29 -3.35 3.91 0.17
C THR A 29 -3.15 4.47 1.57
N ARG A 30 -4.23 4.78 2.31
CA ARG A 30 -4.13 5.25 3.70
C ARG A 30 -3.53 4.21 4.63
N LEU A 31 -3.88 2.94 4.46
CA LEU A 31 -3.27 1.85 5.20
C LEU A 31 -1.74 1.83 4.98
N LEU A 32 -1.30 1.94 3.72
CA LEU A 32 0.12 1.98 3.39
C LEU A 32 0.82 3.22 3.97
N GLY A 33 0.13 4.37 4.02
CA GLY A 33 0.64 5.60 4.62
C GLY A 33 0.76 5.54 6.15
N ALA A 34 -0.25 4.95 6.82
CA ALA A 34 -0.25 4.84 8.28
C ALA A 34 0.73 3.78 8.81
N HIS A 35 1.00 2.73 8.02
CA HIS A 35 1.91 1.67 8.44
C HIS A 35 3.36 2.14 8.47
N ARG A 36 3.96 2.13 9.67
CA ARG A 36 5.37 2.50 9.94
C ARG A 36 5.77 3.81 9.27
N ASP A 37 4.89 4.80 9.40
CA ASP A 37 5.03 6.10 8.75
C ASP A 37 5.35 5.92 7.26
N GLY A 38 4.46 5.30 6.48
CA GLY A 38 4.56 5.22 5.02
C GLY A 38 5.71 4.41 4.46
N PHE A 39 6.19 3.39 5.18
CA PHE A 39 7.35 2.57 4.79
C PHE A 39 7.26 2.07 3.34
N TRP A 40 6.13 1.45 2.97
CA TRP A 40 5.95 0.93 1.62
C TRP A 40 5.74 1.99 0.57
N LEU A 41 5.02 3.08 0.88
CA LEU A 41 4.85 4.17 -0.09
C LEU A 41 6.19 4.78 -0.49
N ARG A 42 7.12 4.96 0.46
CA ARG A 42 8.47 5.43 0.15
C ARG A 42 9.26 4.42 -0.66
N ARG A 43 9.21 3.13 -0.31
CA ARG A 43 9.84 2.10 -1.15
C ARG A 43 9.28 2.03 -2.55
N PHE A 44 7.98 2.25 -2.74
CA PHE A 44 7.37 2.27 -4.07
C PHE A 44 7.84 3.47 -4.91
N LEU A 45 8.24 4.57 -4.27
CA LEU A 45 8.83 5.74 -4.94
C LEU A 45 10.30 5.53 -5.30
N ASP A 46 11.08 4.96 -4.38
CA ASP A 46 12.54 5.01 -4.45
C ASP A 46 13.20 3.70 -4.90
N ASP A 47 12.52 2.56 -4.74
CA ASP A 47 13.10 1.23 -4.97
C ASP A 47 12.90 0.76 -6.42
N GLN A 48 13.93 0.97 -7.23
CA GLN A 48 13.95 0.53 -8.62
C GLN A 48 13.88 -0.99 -8.75
N GLU A 49 14.43 -1.77 -7.80
CA GLU A 49 14.37 -3.24 -7.87
C GLU A 49 12.92 -3.73 -7.78
N LEU A 50 12.08 -3.07 -6.97
CA LEU A 50 10.66 -3.37 -6.88
C LEU A 50 9.91 -3.00 -8.17
N SER A 51 10.23 -1.85 -8.77
CA SER A 51 9.62 -1.42 -10.03
C SER A 51 9.97 -2.38 -11.18
N ASP A 52 11.23 -2.82 -11.25
CA ASP A 52 11.69 -3.79 -12.24
C ASP A 52 11.00 -5.15 -12.04
N ALA A 53 10.87 -5.60 -10.80
CA ALA A 53 10.17 -6.84 -10.45
C ALA A 53 8.65 -6.79 -10.74
N ALA A 54 8.04 -5.61 -10.68
CA ALA A 54 6.64 -5.37 -11.02
C ALA A 54 6.41 -5.14 -12.54
N GLY A 55 7.49 -4.90 -13.28
CA GLY A 55 7.51 -4.57 -14.71
C GLY A 55 7.06 -3.15 -15.05
N ASN A 56 6.69 -2.33 -14.05
CA ASN A 56 6.27 -0.93 -14.16
C ASN A 56 6.51 -0.22 -12.82
N PRO A 57 6.61 1.13 -12.79
CA PRO A 57 6.62 1.89 -11.55
C PRO A 57 5.41 1.57 -10.67
N LEU A 58 5.64 1.44 -9.36
CA LEU A 58 4.57 1.18 -8.38
C LEU A 58 3.77 2.45 -8.02
N ILE A 59 4.36 3.62 -8.28
CA ILE A 59 3.65 4.90 -8.31
C ILE A 59 3.58 5.39 -9.76
N ASP A 60 2.38 5.41 -10.31
CA ASP A 60 2.11 5.99 -11.62
C ASP A 60 2.09 7.52 -11.50
N SER A 61 3.03 8.18 -12.18
CA SER A 61 3.15 9.64 -12.26
C SER A 61 2.80 10.21 -13.63
N SER A 62 2.26 9.38 -14.54
CA SER A 62 1.87 9.80 -15.88
C SER A 62 0.57 10.62 -15.92
N GLY A 63 -0.26 10.48 -14.89
CA GLY A 63 -1.49 11.26 -14.70
C GLY A 63 -1.27 12.67 -14.13
N THR A 64 -2.37 13.40 -13.95
CA THR A 64 -2.36 14.75 -13.36
C THR A 64 -1.85 14.75 -11.90
N HIS A 65 -2.13 13.68 -11.16
CA HIS A 65 -1.65 13.45 -9.80
C HIS A 65 -1.05 12.04 -9.69
N PRO A 66 0.10 11.87 -9.02
CA PRO A 66 0.67 10.55 -8.81
C PRO A 66 -0.27 9.66 -8.00
N SER A 67 -0.31 8.37 -8.30
CA SER A 67 -1.14 7.39 -7.58
C SER A 67 -0.49 6.01 -7.55
N VAL A 68 -0.92 5.14 -6.65
CA VAL A 68 -0.41 3.75 -6.58
C VAL A 68 -0.92 2.96 -7.80
N ASP A 69 -0.02 2.35 -8.57
CA ASP A 69 -0.39 1.37 -9.59
C ASP A 69 -0.68 0.01 -8.93
N TRP A 70 -1.96 -0.19 -8.60
CA TRP A 70 -2.45 -1.42 -8.00
C TRP A 70 -2.30 -2.66 -8.90
N THR A 71 -2.15 -2.47 -10.22
CA THR A 71 -1.92 -3.58 -11.14
C THR A 71 -0.44 -3.99 -11.10
N ALA A 72 0.48 -3.03 -11.06
CA ALA A 72 1.90 -3.29 -10.83
C ALA A 72 2.13 -3.94 -9.45
N LEU A 73 1.47 -3.45 -8.40
CA LEU A 73 1.58 -4.05 -7.08
C LEU A 73 1.07 -5.51 -7.06
N GLY A 74 -0.04 -5.79 -7.74
CA GLY A 74 -0.55 -7.17 -7.89
C GLY A 74 0.44 -8.09 -8.62
N ARG A 75 1.12 -7.59 -9.67
CA ARG A 75 2.19 -8.34 -10.36
C ARG A 75 3.39 -8.59 -9.47
N LEU A 76 3.83 -7.58 -8.70
CA LEU A 76 4.95 -7.69 -7.77
C LEU A 76 4.75 -8.84 -6.79
N MET A 77 3.53 -9.02 -6.28
CA MET A 77 3.19 -10.08 -5.33
C MET A 77 3.31 -11.49 -5.93
N LEU A 78 3.21 -11.62 -7.24
CA LEU A 78 3.43 -12.89 -7.95
C LEU A 78 4.93 -13.17 -8.19
N THR A 79 5.80 -12.19 -8.00
CA THR A 79 7.24 -12.31 -8.26
C THR A 79 7.95 -12.98 -7.09
N LEU A 80 8.53 -14.16 -7.32
CA LEU A 80 9.21 -14.91 -6.26
C LEU A 80 10.33 -14.09 -5.59
N GLY A 81 10.20 -13.86 -4.29
CA GLY A 81 11.25 -13.24 -3.49
C GLY A 81 11.29 -11.71 -3.50
N TRP A 82 10.25 -11.04 -4.02
CA TRP A 82 10.08 -9.59 -3.97
C TRP A 82 10.23 -9.02 -2.55
N SER A 83 9.85 -9.81 -1.54
CA SER A 83 9.87 -9.46 -0.13
C SER A 83 11.05 -10.03 0.67
N ARG A 84 12.10 -10.55 0.01
CA ARG A 84 13.20 -11.28 0.69
C ARG A 84 13.90 -10.53 1.82
N ARG A 85 13.84 -9.19 1.84
CA ARG A 85 14.46 -8.34 2.86
C ARG A 85 13.46 -7.75 3.86
N SER A 86 12.19 -8.13 3.78
CA SER A 86 11.10 -7.60 4.61
C SER A 86 10.69 -8.62 5.68
N SER A 87 10.31 -8.11 6.84
CA SER A 87 9.67 -8.88 7.91
C SER A 87 8.27 -9.36 7.51
N SER A 88 7.73 -10.35 8.22
CA SER A 88 6.39 -10.88 7.94
C SER A 88 5.29 -9.82 8.04
N SER A 89 5.35 -8.92 9.05
CA SER A 89 4.40 -7.82 9.17
C SER A 89 4.51 -6.83 8.03
N GLU A 90 5.74 -6.49 7.60
CA GLU A 90 5.94 -5.64 6.44
C GLU A 90 5.36 -6.28 5.18
N VAL A 91 5.41 -7.60 5.01
CA VAL A 91 4.81 -8.24 3.83
C VAL A 91 3.28 -8.30 3.90
N ALA A 92 2.73 -8.55 5.09
CA ALA A 92 1.31 -8.74 5.29
C ALA A 92 0.48 -7.47 4.96
N VAL A 93 1.02 -6.28 5.25
CA VAL A 93 0.33 -5.01 5.03
C VAL A 93 0.04 -4.69 3.56
N PRO A 94 1.02 -4.68 2.64
CA PRO A 94 0.76 -4.47 1.22
C PRO A 94 -0.08 -5.59 0.63
N GLU A 95 0.10 -6.85 1.02
CA GLU A 95 -0.76 -7.97 0.57
C GLU A 95 -2.23 -7.73 0.96
N PHE A 96 -2.47 -7.31 2.20
CA PHE A 96 -3.80 -6.95 2.65
C PHE A 96 -4.34 -5.74 1.87
N ALA A 97 -3.54 -4.68 1.68
CA ALA A 97 -3.93 -3.49 0.92
C ALA A 97 -4.32 -3.83 -0.54
N ALA A 98 -3.51 -4.63 -1.23
CA ALA A 98 -3.83 -5.07 -2.59
C ALA A 98 -5.09 -5.94 -2.64
N SER A 99 -5.35 -6.74 -1.60
CA SER A 99 -6.59 -7.53 -1.50
C SER A 99 -7.84 -6.67 -1.38
N LEU A 100 -7.77 -5.52 -0.69
CA LEU A 100 -8.89 -4.57 -0.60
C LEU A 100 -9.28 -4.03 -1.99
N VAL A 101 -8.30 -3.82 -2.86
CA VAL A 101 -8.50 -3.30 -4.23
C VAL A 101 -8.85 -4.41 -5.23
N GLY A 102 -8.72 -5.68 -4.85
CA GLY A 102 -8.95 -6.83 -5.72
C GLY A 102 -7.76 -7.19 -6.63
N SER A 103 -6.58 -6.65 -6.33
CA SER A 103 -5.33 -6.90 -7.07
C SER A 103 -4.53 -8.09 -6.53
N GLY A 104 -5.02 -8.77 -5.48
CA GLY A 104 -4.38 -9.91 -4.89
C GLY A 104 -5.32 -10.70 -3.97
N ALA A 105 -5.02 -11.97 -3.75
CA ALA A 105 -5.69 -12.78 -2.73
C ALA A 105 -4.80 -12.84 -1.49
N VAL A 106 -5.42 -12.81 -0.29
CA VAL A 106 -4.70 -12.89 0.98
C VAL A 106 -5.26 -13.99 1.86
N GLN A 107 -4.38 -14.70 2.56
CA GLN A 107 -4.77 -15.65 3.59
C GLN A 107 -4.86 -14.94 4.93
N LEU A 108 -6.07 -14.61 5.39
CA LEU A 108 -6.29 -13.82 6.61
C LEU A 108 -5.59 -14.39 7.85
N GLN A 109 -5.52 -15.71 7.99
CA GLN A 109 -4.79 -16.36 9.09
C GLN A 109 -3.30 -15.98 9.11
N GLN A 110 -2.65 -15.92 7.94
CA GLN A 110 -1.24 -15.56 7.84
C GLN A 110 -1.03 -14.09 8.20
N VAL A 111 -1.92 -13.21 7.74
CA VAL A 111 -1.91 -11.78 8.11
C VAL A 111 -2.03 -11.60 9.62
N ILE A 112 -3.00 -12.25 10.25
CA ILE A 112 -3.24 -12.16 11.70
C ILE A 112 -2.03 -12.67 12.50
N GLN A 113 -1.32 -13.69 12.01
CA GLN A 113 -0.11 -14.20 12.67
C GLN A 113 1.10 -13.29 12.49
N ALA A 114 1.11 -12.46 11.44
CA ALA A 114 2.25 -11.64 11.07
C ALA A 114 2.28 -10.27 11.73
N VAL A 115 1.11 -9.70 12.05
CA VAL A 115 0.95 -8.31 12.51
C VAL A 115 0.78 -8.20 14.03
N ASP A 116 1.22 -7.07 14.59
CA ASP A 116 0.96 -6.73 15.99
C ASP A 116 -0.44 -6.11 16.22
N GLU A 117 -0.77 -5.76 17.47
CA GLU A 117 -2.07 -5.16 17.81
C GLU A 117 -2.31 -3.80 17.12
N GLY A 118 -1.28 -2.98 17.00
CA GLY A 118 -1.39 -1.66 16.35
C GLY A 118 -1.62 -1.82 14.86
N GLU A 119 -0.83 -2.67 14.22
CA GLU A 119 -0.97 -3.03 12.81
C GLU A 119 -2.34 -3.67 12.55
N PHE A 120 -2.82 -4.58 13.41
CA PHE A 120 -4.16 -5.17 13.29
C PHE A 120 -5.28 -4.13 13.31
N ARG A 121 -5.20 -3.13 14.21
CA ARG A 121 -6.20 -2.03 14.26
C ARG A 121 -6.18 -1.21 12.97
N LEU A 122 -5.01 -0.98 12.36
CA LEU A 122 -4.91 -0.32 11.05
C LEU A 122 -5.59 -1.14 9.95
N LEU A 123 -5.37 -2.47 9.91
CA LEU A 123 -6.01 -3.34 8.94
C LEU A 123 -7.55 -3.34 9.07
N VAL A 124 -8.06 -3.43 10.30
CA VAL A 124 -9.51 -3.37 10.56
C VAL A 124 -10.09 -2.03 10.12
N ARG A 125 -9.43 -0.92 10.46
CA ARG A 125 -9.87 0.42 10.02
C ARG A 125 -9.92 0.52 8.50
N ALA A 126 -8.87 0.07 7.81
CA ALA A 126 -8.82 0.08 6.35
C ALA A 126 -9.92 -0.81 5.74
N LEU A 127 -10.22 -1.96 6.34
CA LEU A 127 -11.32 -2.82 5.91
C LEU A 127 -12.69 -2.15 6.10
N GLU A 128 -12.92 -1.48 7.23
CA GLU A 128 -14.15 -0.71 7.47
C GLU A 128 -14.30 0.43 6.45
N GLU A 129 -13.23 1.21 6.22
CA GLU A 129 -13.23 2.29 5.23
C GLU A 129 -13.47 1.76 3.82
N ALA A 130 -12.87 0.63 3.44
CA ALA A 130 -13.08 0.01 2.13
C ALA A 130 -14.52 -0.52 1.93
N ALA A 131 -15.18 -0.96 3.01
CA ALA A 131 -16.52 -1.53 2.99
C ALA A 131 -17.63 -0.47 3.05
N TYR A 132 -17.43 0.58 3.84
CA TYR A 132 -18.47 1.56 4.18
C TYR A 132 -18.15 2.99 3.72
N GLY A 133 -16.95 3.23 3.17
CA GLY A 133 -16.40 4.56 2.94
C GLY A 133 -15.86 5.20 4.22
N GLU A 134 -15.27 6.39 4.08
CA GLU A 134 -14.86 7.18 5.25
C GLU A 134 -16.04 7.48 6.19
N ARG A 135 -15.94 7.04 7.45
CA ARG A 135 -16.80 7.56 8.51
C ARG A 135 -16.42 9.03 8.73
N ARG A 136 -17.33 9.93 8.37
CA ARG A 136 -17.27 11.37 8.72
C ARG A 136 -17.31 11.59 10.23
#